data_AF-A0A368GNE5-F1
#
_entry.id   AF-A0A368GNE5-F1
#
_cell.length_a   1.000
_cell.length_b   1.000
_cell.length_c   1.000
_cell.angle_alpha   90.00
_cell.angle_beta   90.00
_cell.angle_gamma   90.00
#
_symmetry.space_group_name_H-M   'P 1'
#
loop_
_entity.id
_entity.type
_entity.pdbx_description
1 polymer ?
#
loop_
_entity_poly.entity_id
_entity_poly.type
_entity_poly.pdbx_seq_one_letter_code
_entity_poly.pdbx_strand_id
1 'polypeptide(L)'
;MVIHKFEELQFLNKQNCKELIIDFVTYVPFRVIQVFQTSLSIASIPLLLFIIRRYIYNSTFHFNIKAIFILYYSFATGHATVNALMQLYQMVRSMLSDPCKAFPTRVEYETFNLCLATMTIGVVTIQFAIFCERAVATFCVHNYEKHGIRFAVVFSMMAVLFIFVIILITYRHDDFNELTASMLNTPSSAAPRINRMFIILGSISVCTIMGMQVLLRINKRTHRR
;
A
#
# COMPACT_ATOMS: atom_id res chain seq x y z
N MET A 1 -20.56 -18.07 8.23
CA MET A 1 -19.94 -17.06 9.09
C MET A 1 -20.95 -15.93 9.23
N VAL A 2 -21.47 -15.69 10.44
CA VAL A 2 -22.42 -14.58 10.67
C VAL A 2 -21.59 -13.29 10.64
N ILE A 3 -21.95 -12.36 9.76
CA ILE A 3 -21.26 -11.07 9.63
C ILE A 3 -22.00 -10.09 10.53
N HIS A 4 -21.38 -9.73 11.65
CA HIS A 4 -21.90 -8.70 12.54
C HIS A 4 -21.66 -7.32 11.96
N LYS A 5 -22.57 -6.37 12.23
CA LYS A 5 -22.39 -4.95 11.87
C LYS A 5 -21.88 -4.14 13.06
N PHE A 6 -21.23 -3.00 12.80
CA PHE A 6 -20.83 -2.09 13.89
C PHE A 6 -22.00 -1.61 14.76
N GLU A 7 -23.18 -1.45 14.18
CA GLU A 7 -24.41 -1.08 14.89
C GLU A 7 -24.83 -2.14 15.92
N GLU A 8 -24.53 -3.42 15.66
CA GLU A 8 -24.86 -4.53 16.55
C GLU A 8 -23.98 -4.55 17.80
N LEU A 9 -22.81 -3.91 17.76
CA LEU A 9 -21.87 -3.86 18.88
C LEU A 9 -22.49 -3.20 20.13
N GLN A 10 -23.40 -2.25 19.95
CA GLN A 10 -24.10 -1.56 21.05
C GLN A 10 -25.09 -2.46 21.79
N PHE A 11 -25.55 -3.53 21.13
CA PHE A 11 -26.52 -4.48 21.68
C PHE A 11 -25.85 -5.75 22.24
N LEU A 12 -24.55 -5.93 22.01
CA LEU A 12 -23.78 -7.03 22.58
C LEU A 12 -23.49 -6.77 24.06
N ASN A 13 -23.79 -7.76 24.90
CA ASN A 13 -23.33 -7.74 26.27
C ASN A 13 -21.81 -7.98 26.32
N LYS A 14 -21.19 -7.65 27.46
CA LYS A 14 -19.74 -7.80 27.67
C LYS A 14 -19.23 -9.23 27.48
N GLN A 15 -20.07 -10.24 27.74
CA GLN A 15 -19.71 -11.65 27.63
C GLN A 15 -19.63 -12.09 26.16
N ASN A 16 -20.60 -11.69 25.34
CA ASN A 16 -20.61 -11.96 23.91
C ASN A 16 -19.41 -11.30 23.22
N CYS A 17 -19.10 -10.02 23.54
CA CYS A 17 -17.88 -9.38 23.05
C CYS A 17 -16.62 -10.16 23.43
N LYS A 18 -16.57 -10.66 24.67
CA LYS A 18 -15.42 -11.43 25.17
C LYS A 18 -15.24 -12.72 24.39
N GLU A 19 -16.31 -13.46 24.11
CA GLU A 19 -16.27 -14.68 23.30
C GLU A 19 -15.74 -14.40 21.88
N LEU A 20 -16.30 -13.40 21.20
CA LEU A 20 -15.86 -13.00 19.85
C LEU A 20 -14.38 -12.56 19.80
N ILE A 21 -13.87 -11.93 20.85
CA ILE A 21 -12.47 -11.45 20.91
C ILE A 21 -11.50 -12.53 21.34
N ILE A 22 -11.90 -13.42 22.25
CA ILE A 22 -11.03 -14.51 22.70
C ILE A 22 -10.59 -15.33 21.50
N ASP A 23 -11.52 -15.70 20.62
CA ASP A 23 -11.19 -16.46 19.41
C ASP A 23 -10.15 -15.75 18.56
N PHE A 24 -10.25 -14.43 18.40
CA PHE A 24 -9.30 -13.65 17.61
C PHE A 24 -7.95 -13.44 18.32
N VAL A 25 -7.96 -13.09 19.60
CA VAL A 25 -6.78 -12.74 20.40
C VAL A 25 -5.93 -13.97 20.69
N THR A 26 -6.58 -15.12 20.90
CA THR A 26 -5.92 -16.39 21.22
C THR A 26 -5.54 -17.18 19.97
N TYR A 27 -5.99 -16.77 18.78
CA TYR A 27 -5.59 -17.40 17.53
C TYR A 27 -4.11 -17.12 17.22
N VAL A 28 -3.26 -18.07 17.64
CA VAL A 28 -1.80 -18.01 17.55
C VAL A 28 -1.29 -17.62 16.15
N PRO A 29 -1.80 -18.18 15.04
CA PRO A 29 -1.32 -17.81 13.71
C PRO A 29 -1.51 -16.32 13.39
N PHE A 30 -2.64 -15.74 13.81
CA PHE A 30 -2.88 -14.30 13.61
C PHE A 30 -1.86 -13.45 14.37
N ARG A 31 -1.56 -13.80 15.63
CA ARG A 31 -0.56 -13.08 16.44
C ARG A 31 0.85 -13.19 15.87
N VAL A 32 1.24 -14.37 15.40
CA VAL A 32 2.55 -14.57 14.76
C VAL A 32 2.66 -13.69 13.50
N ILE A 33 1.65 -13.70 12.64
CA ILE A 33 1.63 -12.87 11.42
C ILE A 33 1.65 -11.39 11.78
N GLN A 34 0.86 -10.96 12.77
CA GLN A 34 0.81 -9.58 13.24
C GLN A 34 2.18 -9.10 13.75
N VAL A 35 2.84 -9.87 14.62
CA VAL A 35 4.19 -9.53 15.12
C VAL A 35 5.18 -9.48 13.96
N PHE A 36 5.17 -10.49 13.10
CA PHE A 36 6.07 -10.55 11.95
C PHE A 36 5.90 -9.35 11.00
N GLN A 37 4.66 -9.04 10.61
CA GLN A 37 4.37 -7.88 9.74
C GLN A 37 4.76 -6.56 10.41
N THR A 38 4.50 -6.42 11.72
CA THR A 38 4.88 -5.23 12.48
C THR A 38 6.40 -5.05 12.50
N SER A 39 7.15 -6.11 12.81
CA SER A 39 8.62 -6.08 12.81
C SER A 39 9.18 -5.73 11.43
N LEU A 40 8.65 -6.34 10.36
CA LEU A 40 9.07 -6.00 8.99
C LEU A 40 8.78 -4.54 8.65
N SER A 41 7.60 -4.03 9.01
CA SER A 41 7.24 -2.63 8.76
C SER A 41 8.15 -1.66 9.53
N ILE A 42 8.40 -1.91 10.82
CA ILE A 42 9.31 -1.08 11.64
C ILE A 42 10.74 -1.11 11.09
N ALA A 43 11.24 -2.27 10.70
CA ALA A 43 12.58 -2.39 10.10
C ALA A 43 12.69 -1.72 8.71
N SER A 44 11.59 -1.73 7.94
CA SER A 44 11.55 -1.14 6.60
C SER A 44 11.63 0.38 6.61
N ILE A 45 11.02 1.06 7.59
CA ILE A 45 11.00 2.54 7.66
C ILE A 45 12.42 3.15 7.64
N PRO A 46 13.36 2.82 8.56
CA PRO A 46 14.69 3.41 8.54
C PRO A 46 15.48 3.01 7.30
N LEU A 47 15.28 1.78 6.79
CA LEU A 47 15.93 1.32 5.57
C LEU A 47 15.50 2.13 4.34
N LEU A 48 14.20 2.35 4.16
CA LEU A 48 13.64 3.12 3.04
C LEU A 48 14.08 4.59 3.11
N LEU A 49 14.06 5.20 4.30
CA LEU A 49 14.57 6.57 4.51
C LEU A 49 16.07 6.67 4.23
N PHE A 50 16.85 5.67 4.66
CA PHE A 50 18.27 5.58 4.35
C PHE A 50 18.50 5.49 2.83
N ILE A 51 17.71 4.68 2.11
CA ILE A 51 17.81 4.57 0.66
C ILE A 51 17.55 5.91 -0.03
N ILE A 52 16.47 6.60 0.36
CA ILE A 52 16.14 7.92 -0.17
C ILE A 52 17.32 8.88 0.02
N ARG A 53 17.79 9.02 1.27
CA ARG A 53 18.85 9.98 1.62
C ARG A 53 20.19 9.64 0.97
N ARG A 54 20.61 8.37 1.06
CA ARG A 54 21.96 7.97 0.66
C ARG A 54 22.07 7.76 -0.84
N TYR A 55 21.13 7.04 -1.44
CA TYR A 55 21.24 6.58 -2.82
C TYR A 55 20.46 7.44 -3.81
N ILE A 56 19.29 7.98 -3.46
CA ILE A 56 18.49 8.74 -4.43
C ILE A 56 18.99 10.18 -4.53
N TYR A 57 19.05 10.92 -3.42
CA TYR A 57 19.48 12.32 -3.43
C TYR A 57 20.89 12.50 -3.99
N ASN A 58 21.85 11.66 -3.57
CA ASN A 58 23.25 11.74 -3.98
C ASN A 58 23.56 11.04 -5.32
N SER A 59 22.59 10.41 -5.98
CA SER A 59 22.86 9.77 -7.28
C SER A 59 23.16 10.79 -8.38
N THR A 60 23.79 10.35 -9.46
CA THR A 60 23.95 11.13 -10.70
C THR A 60 22.74 11.01 -11.63
N PHE A 61 21.62 10.46 -11.14
CA PHE A 61 20.42 10.28 -11.95
C PHE A 61 19.83 11.59 -12.43
N HIS A 62 19.21 11.55 -13.60
CA HIS A 62 18.44 12.67 -14.12
C HIS A 62 17.34 13.06 -13.12
N PHE A 63 17.04 14.36 -13.02
CA PHE A 63 16.10 14.87 -12.03
C PHE A 63 14.72 14.20 -12.13
N ASN A 64 14.25 13.88 -13.35
CA ASN A 64 12.96 13.22 -13.55
C ASN A 64 12.82 11.92 -12.78
N ILE A 65 13.73 10.98 -13.01
CA ILE A 65 13.69 9.68 -12.36
C ILE A 65 13.98 9.79 -10.87
N LYS A 66 14.80 10.76 -10.43
CA LYS A 66 14.97 11.05 -8.99
C LYS A 66 13.64 11.42 -8.35
N ALA A 67 12.88 12.33 -8.95
CA ALA A 67 11.59 12.77 -8.41
C ALA A 67 10.59 11.61 -8.32
N ILE A 68 10.49 10.78 -9.38
CA ILE A 68 9.60 9.60 -9.37
C ILE A 68 10.06 8.56 -8.34
N PHE A 69 11.37 8.33 -8.19
CA PHE A 69 11.88 7.43 -7.15
C PHE A 69 11.61 7.97 -5.74
N ILE A 70 11.82 9.26 -5.48
CA ILE A 70 11.47 9.86 -4.18
C ILE A 70 10.00 9.60 -3.88
N LEU A 71 9.11 9.82 -4.85
CA LEU A 71 7.68 9.54 -4.70
C LEU A 71 7.41 8.06 -4.40
N TYR A 72 8.01 7.14 -5.16
CA TYR A 72 7.88 5.69 -4.96
C TYR A 72 8.28 5.27 -3.54
N TYR A 73 9.46 5.68 -3.08
CA TYR A 73 9.96 5.33 -1.76
C TYR A 73 9.18 6.06 -0.64
N SER A 74 8.58 7.22 -0.92
CA SER A 74 7.69 7.91 0.03
C SER A 74 6.40 7.12 0.24
N PHE A 75 5.79 6.61 -0.84
CA PHE A 75 4.61 5.73 -0.76
C PHE A 75 4.95 4.40 -0.06
N ALA A 76 6.11 3.80 -0.33
CA ALA A 76 6.56 2.59 0.36
C ALA A 76 6.79 2.83 1.86
N THR A 77 7.37 3.98 2.23
CA THR A 77 7.57 4.38 3.63
C THR A 77 6.23 4.67 4.31
N GLY A 78 5.30 5.30 3.59
CA GLY A 78 3.92 5.52 4.04
C GLY A 78 3.20 4.19 4.29
N HIS A 79 3.29 3.23 3.37
CA HIS A 79 2.76 1.88 3.55
C HIS A 79 3.30 1.21 4.82
N ALA A 80 4.62 1.20 4.99
CA ALA A 80 5.25 0.61 6.17
C ALA A 80 4.81 1.31 7.47
N THR A 81 4.75 2.64 7.47
CA THR A 81 4.30 3.43 8.62
C THR A 81 2.85 3.14 8.99
N VAL A 82 1.94 3.18 8.01
CA VAL A 82 0.50 2.93 8.22
C VAL A 82 0.28 1.51 8.71
N ASN A 83 0.95 0.52 8.12
CA ASN A 83 0.83 -0.87 8.56
C ASN A 83 1.36 -1.05 9.99
N ALA A 84 2.52 -0.47 10.33
CA ALA A 84 3.06 -0.53 11.69
C ALA A 84 2.11 0.11 12.72
N LEU A 85 1.61 1.32 12.44
CA LEU A 85 0.68 2.02 13.32
C LEU A 85 -0.62 1.23 13.50
N MET A 86 -1.19 0.74 12.41
CA MET A 86 -2.43 -0.04 12.42
C MET A 86 -2.27 -1.33 13.25
N GLN A 87 -1.17 -2.07 13.08
CA GLN A 87 -0.93 -3.31 13.80
C GLN A 87 -0.62 -3.08 15.29
N LEU A 88 0.19 -2.07 15.60
CA LEU A 88 0.44 -1.66 17.00
C LEU A 88 -0.85 -1.21 17.67
N TYR A 89 -1.68 -0.43 16.98
CA TYR A 89 -2.98 0.01 17.49
C TYR A 89 -3.91 -1.16 17.82
N GLN A 90 -4.03 -2.13 16.91
CA GLN A 90 -4.80 -3.36 17.16
C GLN A 90 -4.23 -4.17 18.33
N MET A 91 -2.91 -4.27 18.43
CA MET A 91 -2.25 -4.97 19.53
C MET A 91 -2.58 -4.32 20.88
N VAL A 92 -2.46 -2.99 21.00
CA VAL A 92 -2.82 -2.26 22.22
C VAL A 92 -4.30 -2.46 22.57
N ARG A 93 -5.21 -2.31 21.59
CA ARG A 93 -6.65 -2.49 21.82
C ARG A 93 -7.01 -3.88 22.29
N SER A 94 -6.34 -4.90 21.76
CA SER A 94 -6.54 -6.28 22.16
C SER A 94 -6.07 -6.61 23.59
N MET A 95 -5.31 -5.71 24.22
CA MET A 95 -4.86 -5.82 25.62
C MET A 95 -5.74 -5.02 26.59
N LEU A 96 -6.74 -4.28 26.09
CA LEU A 96 -7.66 -3.54 26.94
C LEU A 96 -8.54 -4.48 27.77
N SER A 97 -8.88 -4.06 28.99
CA SER A 97 -9.72 -4.81 29.93
C SER A 97 -11.18 -4.91 29.51
N ASP A 98 -11.63 -3.99 28.65
CA ASP A 98 -12.97 -3.98 28.08
C ASP A 98 -12.97 -4.67 26.71
N PRO A 99 -13.55 -5.87 26.59
CA PRO A 99 -13.53 -6.61 25.34
C PRO A 99 -14.23 -5.81 24.23
N CYS A 100 -15.39 -5.19 24.46
CA CYS A 100 -16.07 -4.49 23.36
C CYS A 100 -15.25 -3.32 22.76
N LYS A 101 -14.27 -2.80 23.51
CA LYS A 101 -13.33 -1.78 23.02
C LYS A 101 -12.15 -2.34 22.22
N ALA A 102 -11.96 -3.66 22.13
CA ALA A 102 -10.89 -4.22 21.31
C ALA A 102 -11.17 -4.11 19.80
N PHE A 103 -12.46 -4.05 19.41
CA PHE A 103 -12.85 -3.83 18.02
C PHE A 103 -12.61 -2.37 17.59
N PRO A 104 -12.00 -2.11 16.42
CA PRO A 104 -11.92 -0.77 15.85
C PRO A 104 -13.32 -0.17 15.68
N THR A 105 -13.45 1.15 15.71
CA THR A 105 -14.65 1.82 15.21
C THR A 105 -14.67 1.78 13.69
N ARG A 106 -15.84 1.98 13.08
CA ARG A 106 -15.99 2.07 11.61
C ARG A 106 -15.03 3.10 11.00
N VAL A 107 -14.94 4.29 11.60
CA VAL A 107 -14.10 5.39 11.10
C VAL A 107 -12.63 5.01 11.14
N GLU A 108 -12.17 4.35 12.20
CA GLU A 108 -10.80 3.87 12.31
C GLU A 108 -10.50 2.79 11.27
N TYR A 109 -11.40 1.81 11.13
CA TYR A 109 -11.27 0.75 10.14
C TYR A 109 -11.18 1.31 8.71
N GLU A 110 -12.14 2.14 8.33
CA GLU A 110 -12.19 2.78 7.03
C GLU A 110 -10.94 3.62 6.76
N THR A 111 -10.53 4.45 7.72
CA THR A 111 -9.37 5.33 7.57
C THR A 111 -8.07 4.54 7.37
N PHE A 112 -7.78 3.58 8.26
CA PHE A 112 -6.54 2.81 8.17
C PHE A 112 -6.51 1.91 6.94
N ASN A 113 -7.63 1.26 6.60
CA ASN A 113 -7.72 0.36 5.46
C ASN A 113 -7.59 1.13 4.13
N LEU A 114 -8.33 2.23 3.95
CA LEU A 114 -8.22 3.07 2.75
C LEU A 114 -6.84 3.71 2.62
N CYS A 115 -6.23 4.14 3.73
CA CYS A 115 -4.88 4.68 3.72
C CYS A 115 -3.87 3.61 3.27
N LEU A 116 -3.94 2.40 3.84
CA LEU A 116 -3.06 1.30 3.47
C LEU A 116 -3.26 0.88 2.00
N ALA A 117 -4.52 0.80 1.54
CA ALA A 117 -4.85 0.50 0.15
C ALA A 117 -4.28 1.57 -0.80
N THR A 118 -4.45 2.85 -0.47
CA THR A 118 -3.91 3.99 -1.23
C THR A 118 -2.40 3.88 -1.35
N MET A 119 -1.70 3.58 -0.24
CA MET A 119 -0.24 3.41 -0.27
C MET A 119 0.18 2.23 -1.14
N THR A 120 -0.53 1.10 -1.05
CA THR A 120 -0.25 -0.11 -1.83
C THR A 120 -0.44 0.11 -3.33
N ILE A 121 -1.58 0.69 -3.72
CA ILE A 121 -1.88 1.04 -5.11
C ILE A 121 -0.84 2.03 -5.63
N GLY A 122 -0.48 3.03 -4.82
CA GLY A 122 0.51 4.04 -5.17
C GLY A 122 1.89 3.46 -5.45
N VAL A 123 2.37 2.52 -4.64
CA VAL A 123 3.65 1.83 -4.91
C VAL A 123 3.65 1.19 -6.30
N VAL A 124 2.57 0.48 -6.67
CA VAL A 124 2.47 -0.22 -7.97
C VAL A 124 2.30 0.76 -9.14
N THR A 125 1.44 1.77 -9.01
CA THR A 125 1.21 2.75 -10.10
C THR A 125 2.44 3.60 -10.35
N ILE A 126 3.18 3.99 -9.29
CA ILE A 126 4.44 4.71 -9.44
C ILE A 126 5.53 3.79 -10.01
N GLN A 127 5.55 2.50 -9.66
CA GLN A 127 6.45 1.53 -10.29
C GLN A 127 6.24 1.47 -11.81
N PHE A 128 4.99 1.46 -12.26
CA PHE A 128 4.67 1.54 -13.69
C PHE A 128 5.09 2.88 -14.31
N ALA A 129 4.91 4.00 -13.60
CA ALA A 129 5.39 5.31 -14.04
C ALA A 129 6.92 5.34 -14.23
N ILE A 130 7.68 4.70 -13.35
CA ILE A 130 9.14 4.52 -13.48
C ILE A 130 9.45 3.80 -14.80
N PHE A 131 8.75 2.70 -15.09
CA PHE A 131 8.97 1.97 -16.34
C PHE A 131 8.67 2.80 -17.58
N CYS A 132 7.54 3.52 -17.61
CA CYS A 132 7.20 4.42 -18.72
C CYS A 132 8.26 5.51 -18.92
N GLU A 133 8.73 6.11 -17.84
CA GLU A 133 9.75 7.15 -17.90
C GLU A 133 11.09 6.59 -18.42
N ARG A 134 11.49 5.39 -17.98
CA ARG A 134 12.69 4.70 -18.49
C ARG A 134 12.54 4.27 -19.96
N ALA A 135 11.34 3.88 -20.38
CA ALA A 135 11.05 3.57 -21.78
C ALA A 135 11.21 4.80 -22.67
N VAL A 136 10.64 5.94 -22.27
CA VAL A 136 10.79 7.22 -22.98
C VAL A 136 12.26 7.65 -23.03
N ALA A 137 12.99 7.54 -21.92
CA ALA A 137 14.41 7.87 -21.89
C ALA A 137 15.25 6.95 -22.80
N THR A 138 14.85 5.68 -22.99
CA THR A 138 15.57 4.72 -23.83
C THR A 138 15.28 4.92 -25.33
N PHE A 139 14.03 5.16 -25.69
CA PHE A 139 13.62 5.24 -27.12
C PHE A 139 13.60 6.67 -27.68
N CYS A 140 13.45 7.68 -26.82
CA CYS A 140 13.25 9.08 -27.23
C CYS A 140 14.33 10.01 -26.64
N VAL A 141 15.60 9.57 -26.61
CA VAL A 141 16.74 10.26 -25.96
C VAL A 141 16.79 11.75 -26.28
N HIS A 142 16.73 12.13 -27.56
CA HIS A 142 16.87 13.52 -27.99
C HIS A 142 15.75 14.44 -27.46
N ASN A 143 14.51 13.94 -27.41
CA ASN A 143 13.38 14.69 -26.87
C ASN A 143 13.37 14.69 -25.35
N TYR A 144 13.88 13.64 -24.72
CA TYR A 144 13.90 13.48 -23.27
C TYR A 144 14.80 14.54 -22.61
N GLU A 145 16.00 14.80 -23.15
CA GLU A 145 16.92 15.81 -22.61
C GLU A 145 16.38 17.25 -22.75
N LYS A 146 15.59 17.52 -23.79
CA LYS A 146 15.05 18.86 -24.06
C LYS A 146 13.92 19.27 -23.11
N HIS A 147 13.19 18.32 -22.54
CA HIS A 147 11.95 18.60 -21.80
C HIS A 147 12.11 18.66 -20.27
N GLY A 148 13.34 18.57 -19.75
CA GLY A 148 13.64 18.82 -18.34
C GLY A 148 12.71 18.06 -17.39
N ILE A 149 12.16 18.75 -16.39
CA ILE A 149 11.30 18.20 -15.31
C ILE A 149 9.90 17.73 -15.76
N ARG A 150 9.45 18.08 -16.98
CA ARG A 150 8.03 17.95 -17.38
C ARG A 150 7.53 16.51 -17.32
N PHE A 151 8.35 15.55 -17.76
CA PHE A 151 7.95 14.14 -17.76
C PHE A 151 7.68 13.61 -16.35
N ALA A 152 8.51 13.97 -15.36
CA ALA A 152 8.27 13.53 -13.98
C ALA A 152 6.96 14.09 -13.41
N VAL A 153 6.66 15.36 -13.68
CA VAL A 153 5.39 15.97 -13.26
C VAL A 153 4.20 15.27 -13.91
N VAL A 154 4.23 15.07 -15.23
CA VAL A 154 3.14 14.40 -15.96
C VAL A 154 2.91 12.98 -15.45
N PHE A 155 3.97 12.17 -15.35
CA PHE A 155 3.85 10.79 -14.88
C PHE A 155 3.40 10.69 -13.42
N SER A 156 3.85 11.62 -12.55
CA SER A 156 3.41 11.66 -11.15
C SER A 156 1.93 12.05 -11.04
N MET A 157 1.48 13.06 -11.80
CA MET A 157 0.08 13.47 -11.82
C MET A 157 -0.84 12.37 -12.35
N MET A 158 -0.44 11.69 -13.43
CA MET A 158 -1.17 10.52 -13.93
C MET A 158 -1.24 9.40 -12.90
N ALA A 159 -0.13 9.10 -12.20
CA ALA A 159 -0.12 8.07 -11.16
C ALA A 159 -1.09 8.42 -10.01
N VAL A 160 -1.09 9.67 -9.52
CA VAL A 160 -2.01 10.12 -8.47
C VAL A 160 -3.47 10.04 -8.94
N LEU A 161 -3.76 10.45 -10.17
CA LEU A 161 -5.11 10.33 -10.75
C LEU A 161 -5.55 8.86 -10.83
N PHE A 162 -4.67 7.96 -11.26
CA PHE A 162 -4.98 6.53 -11.30
C PHE A 162 -5.23 5.94 -9.91
N ILE A 163 -4.45 6.32 -8.89
CA ILE A 163 -4.68 5.89 -7.51
C ILE A 163 -6.09 6.29 -7.07
N PHE A 164 -6.47 7.56 -7.30
CA PHE A 164 -7.78 8.08 -6.93
C PHE A 164 -8.91 7.33 -7.63
N VAL A 165 -8.80 7.13 -8.95
CA VAL A 165 -9.80 6.37 -9.73
C VAL A 165 -9.91 4.93 -9.23
N ILE A 166 -8.78 4.24 -8.98
CA ILE A 166 -8.78 2.86 -8.49
C ILE A 166 -9.46 2.75 -7.12
N ILE A 167 -9.20 3.69 -6.20
CA ILE A 167 -9.86 3.72 -4.89
C ILE A 167 -11.37 3.88 -5.05
N LEU A 168 -11.83 4.84 -5.85
CA LEU A 168 -13.27 5.11 -6.05
C LEU A 168 -14.04 3.93 -6.68
N ILE A 169 -13.42 3.20 -7.61
CA ILE A 169 -14.08 2.04 -8.24
C ILE A 169 -14.07 0.80 -7.34
N THR A 170 -13.11 0.72 -6.42
CA THR A 170 -12.89 -0.49 -5.61
C THR A 170 -13.67 -0.43 -4.30
N TYR A 171 -13.62 0.71 -3.62
CA TYR A 171 -14.16 0.90 -2.27
C TYR A 171 -15.38 1.80 -2.28
N ARG A 172 -16.40 1.42 -1.49
CA ARG A 172 -17.56 2.24 -1.15
C ARG A 172 -17.65 2.39 0.37
N HIS A 173 -18.22 3.50 0.82
CA HIS A 173 -18.36 3.78 2.25
C HIS A 173 -19.15 2.68 3.00
N ASP A 174 -20.16 2.10 2.33
CA ASP A 174 -20.98 1.03 2.91
C ASP A 174 -20.24 -0.28 3.10
N ASP A 175 -19.12 -0.47 2.39
CA ASP A 175 -18.32 -1.69 2.51
C ASP A 175 -17.71 -1.83 3.92
N PHE A 176 -17.52 -0.71 4.63
CA PHE A 176 -16.90 -0.67 5.97
C PHE A 176 -17.89 -0.84 7.13
N ASN A 177 -19.14 -1.24 6.87
CA ASN A 177 -20.15 -1.45 7.93
C ASN A 177 -20.03 -2.78 8.68
N GLU A 178 -19.12 -3.65 8.24
CA GLU A 178 -18.88 -4.97 8.82
C GLU A 178 -17.97 -4.87 10.05
N LEU A 179 -18.40 -5.48 11.15
CA LEU A 179 -17.60 -5.60 12.36
C LEU A 179 -16.40 -6.51 12.07
N THR A 180 -15.20 -5.96 12.19
CA THR A 180 -13.96 -6.70 11.97
C THR A 180 -13.03 -6.58 13.17
N ALA A 181 -12.39 -7.67 13.55
CA ALA A 181 -11.36 -7.68 14.59
C ALA A 181 -10.01 -7.15 14.07
N SER A 182 -9.77 -7.18 12.75
CA SER A 182 -8.58 -6.59 12.13
C SER A 182 -8.96 -5.59 11.05
N MET A 183 -8.35 -4.41 11.10
CA MET A 183 -8.44 -3.40 10.04
C MET A 183 -7.67 -3.78 8.77
N LEU A 184 -6.82 -4.83 8.81
CA LEU A 184 -6.18 -5.40 7.62
C LEU A 184 -7.16 -6.27 6.82
N ASN A 185 -8.24 -6.74 7.45
CA ASN A 185 -9.21 -7.59 6.78
C ASN A 185 -9.86 -6.82 5.63
N THR A 186 -10.06 -7.53 4.54
CA THR A 186 -10.80 -7.02 3.39
C THR A 186 -12.30 -7.06 3.73
N PRO A 187 -13.05 -5.96 3.56
CA PRO A 187 -14.49 -5.99 3.76
C PRO A 187 -15.12 -6.98 2.78
N SER A 188 -15.99 -7.87 3.27
CA SER A 188 -16.46 -9.02 2.48
C SER A 188 -17.30 -8.57 1.27
N SER A 189 -18.08 -7.52 1.45
CA SER A 189 -18.82 -6.81 0.39
C SER A 189 -17.93 -6.25 -0.74
N ALA A 190 -16.70 -5.82 -0.42
CA ALA A 190 -15.72 -5.31 -1.38
C ALA A 190 -14.74 -6.38 -1.89
N ALA A 191 -14.67 -7.55 -1.26
CA ALA A 191 -13.71 -8.62 -1.55
C ALA A 191 -13.58 -8.99 -3.04
N PRO A 192 -14.66 -9.18 -3.83
CA PRO A 192 -14.50 -9.51 -5.25
C PRO A 192 -13.89 -8.36 -6.07
N ARG A 193 -14.18 -7.10 -5.71
CA ARG A 193 -13.57 -5.92 -6.36
C ARG A 193 -12.09 -5.80 -5.99
N ILE A 194 -11.76 -5.98 -4.71
CA ILE A 194 -10.40 -5.91 -4.17
C ILE A 194 -9.53 -7.04 -4.72
N ASN A 195 -10.04 -8.27 -4.79
CA ASN A 195 -9.32 -9.40 -5.38
C ASN A 195 -9.01 -9.16 -6.87
N ARG A 196 -9.98 -8.63 -7.63
CA ARG A 196 -9.75 -8.25 -9.04
C ARG A 196 -8.69 -7.16 -9.15
N MET A 197 -8.74 -6.14 -8.29
CA MET A 197 -7.73 -5.09 -8.22
C MET A 197 -6.34 -5.66 -7.95
N PHE A 198 -6.17 -6.55 -6.97
CA PHE A 198 -4.88 -7.18 -6.66
C PHE A 198 -4.33 -8.02 -7.82
N ILE A 199 -5.17 -8.79 -8.52
CA ILE A 199 -4.76 -9.56 -9.69
C ILE A 199 -4.23 -8.63 -10.80
N ILE A 200 -4.93 -7.53 -11.08
CA ILE A 200 -4.54 -6.56 -12.09
C ILE A 200 -3.23 -5.87 -11.69
N LEU A 201 -3.15 -5.35 -10.47
CA LEU A 201 -1.94 -4.66 -9.98
C LEU A 201 -0.73 -5.60 -9.90
N GLY A 202 -0.92 -6.83 -9.45
CA GLY A 202 0.12 -7.86 -9.45
C GLY A 202 0.64 -8.14 -10.86
N SER A 203 -0.28 -8.28 -11.82
CA SER A 203 0.07 -8.47 -13.23
C SER A 203 0.86 -7.27 -13.80
N ILE A 204 0.42 -6.05 -13.51
CA ILE A 204 1.13 -4.82 -13.90
C ILE A 204 2.53 -4.80 -13.31
N SER A 205 2.69 -5.12 -12.02
CA SER A 205 4.00 -5.14 -11.36
C SER A 205 4.96 -6.14 -12.01
N VAL A 206 4.49 -7.37 -12.28
CA VAL A 206 5.30 -8.39 -12.98
C VAL A 206 5.70 -7.93 -14.38
N CYS A 207 4.75 -7.45 -15.18
CA CYS A 207 5.03 -6.90 -16.52
C CYS A 207 6.02 -5.75 -16.48
N THR A 208 5.89 -4.86 -15.48
CA THR A 208 6.79 -3.72 -15.26
C THR A 208 8.22 -4.19 -14.97
N ILE A 209 8.39 -5.19 -14.09
CA ILE A 209 9.70 -5.76 -13.77
C ILE A 209 10.31 -6.40 -15.02
N MET A 210 9.54 -7.21 -15.75
CA MET A 210 10.00 -7.84 -17.00
C MET A 210 10.40 -6.78 -18.05
N GLY A 211 9.57 -5.76 -18.23
CA GLY A 211 9.84 -4.66 -19.15
C GLY A 211 11.11 -3.89 -18.77
N MET A 212 11.33 -3.63 -17.49
CA MET A 212 12.55 -3.00 -16.99
C MET A 212 13.81 -3.84 -17.32
N GLN A 213 13.74 -5.17 -17.21
CA GLN A 213 14.86 -6.04 -17.61
C GLN A 213 15.14 -5.97 -19.11
N VAL A 214 14.09 -5.89 -19.94
CA VAL A 214 14.21 -5.72 -21.39
C VAL A 214 14.86 -4.38 -21.73
N LEU A 215 14.39 -3.27 -21.13
CA LEU A 215 14.95 -1.93 -21.34
C LEU A 215 16.44 -1.87 -20.95
N LEU A 216 16.82 -2.48 -19.82
CA LEU A 216 18.22 -2.57 -19.40
C LEU A 216 19.10 -3.29 -20.43
N ARG A 217 18.59 -4.36 -21.05
CA ARG A 217 19.31 -5.10 -22.11
C ARG A 217 19.44 -4.27 -23.39
N ILE A 218 18.39 -3.54 -23.77
CA ILE A 218 18.43 -2.65 -24.94
C ILE A 218 19.46 -1.54 -24.73
N ASN A 219 19.40 -0.83 -23.60
CA ASN A 219 20.30 0.28 -23.31
C ASN A 219 21.78 -0.16 -23.29
N LYS A 220 22.09 -1.33 -22.71
CA LYS A 220 23.44 -1.90 -22.74
C LYS A 220 23.94 -2.22 -24.16
N ARG A 221 23.06 -2.59 -25.09
CA ARG A 221 23.44 -2.84 -26.49
C ARG A 221 23.69 -1.54 -27.24
N THR A 222 22.88 -0.52 -27.00
CA THR A 222 23.03 0.79 -27.63
C THR A 222 24.34 1.47 -27.23
N HIS A 223 24.75 1.42 -25.95
CA HIS A 223 26.03 1.98 -25.49
C HIS A 223 27.29 1.26 -25.98
N ARG A 224 27.17 0.04 -26.53
CA ARG A 224 28.30 -0.71 -27.11
C ARG A 224 28.49 -0.46 -28.60
N ARG A 225 27.53 0.19 -29.25
CA ARG A 225 27.61 0.62 -30.66
C ARG A 225 28.07 2.06 -30.71
#